data_AF-A0A2E6IWL2-F1
#
_entry.id   AF-A0A2E6IWL2-F1
#
_cell.length_a   1.000
_cell.length_b   1.000
_cell.length_c   1.000
_cell.angle_alpha   90.00
_cell.angle_beta   90.00
_cell.angle_gamma   90.00
#
_symmetry.space_group_name_H-M   'P 1'
#
loop_
_entity.id
_entity.type
_entity.pdbx_description
1 polymer ?
#
loop_
_entity_poly.entity_id
_entity_poly.type
_entity_poly.pdbx_seq_one_letter_code
_entity_poly.pdbx_strand_id
1 'polypeptide(L)'
;MIRILGIDPGTNITGYGIIELNENKLTYLHHSTLKTGIKNKYTVKLAKINEQTENIIREFNPKHVAIESVFFSVNAGTAIKLGQSRGAAVCACSRANLDVFEYSPRRVKMLVTSSGASDKEIVRKEVKKILRLRREIEIDASDALAVAISHGKTIMDKELEINSV
;
A
#
# COMPACT_ATOMS: atom_id res chain seq x y z
N MET A 1 -13.71 -10.62 9.32
CA MET A 1 -13.02 -9.31 9.32
C MET A 1 -11.54 -9.53 9.03
N ILE A 2 -11.00 -8.87 8.01
CA ILE A 2 -9.60 -9.00 7.56
C ILE A 2 -8.96 -7.61 7.57
N ARG A 3 -7.87 -7.44 8.32
CA ARG A 3 -7.08 -6.19 8.27
C ARG A 3 -6.04 -6.29 7.18
N ILE A 4 -5.98 -5.25 6.35
CA ILE A 4 -5.09 -5.16 5.20
C ILE A 4 -4.16 -3.98 5.41
N LEU A 5 -2.85 -4.24 5.31
CA LEU A 5 -1.81 -3.22 5.29
C LEU A 5 -1.41 -2.93 3.84
N GLY A 6 -1.67 -1.73 3.35
CA GLY A 6 -1.12 -1.20 2.11
C GLY A 6 0.21 -0.49 2.35
N ILE A 7 1.21 -0.77 1.51
CA ILE A 7 2.53 -0.13 1.55
C ILE A 7 2.85 0.47 0.18
N ASP A 8 3.22 1.75 0.18
CA ASP A 8 3.78 2.45 -0.98
C ASP A 8 5.25 2.82 -0.68
N PRO A 9 6.21 1.93 -0.99
CA PRO A 9 7.62 2.15 -0.70
C PRO A 9 8.22 3.18 -1.66
N GLY A 10 8.85 4.21 -1.11
CA GLY A 10 9.64 5.17 -1.88
C GLY A 10 11.08 5.29 -1.39
N THR A 11 11.89 6.02 -2.15
CA THR A 11 13.32 6.23 -1.82
C THR A 11 13.54 7.21 -0.67
N ASN A 12 12.59 8.10 -0.42
CA ASN A 12 12.65 9.10 0.65
C ASN A 12 11.42 9.08 1.56
N ILE A 13 10.24 8.79 1.00
CA ILE A 13 8.97 8.72 1.72
C ILE A 13 8.41 7.33 1.49
N THR A 14 7.85 6.71 2.52
CA THR A 14 7.09 5.46 2.40
C THR A 14 5.72 5.67 3.03
N GLY A 15 4.67 5.41 2.26
CA GLY A 15 3.29 5.48 2.72
C GLY A 15 2.83 4.15 3.31
N TYR A 16 2.01 4.24 4.37
CA TYR A 16 1.34 3.10 4.96
C TYR A 16 -0.15 3.40 5.13
N GLY A 17 -1.00 2.43 4.80
CA GLY A 17 -2.45 2.52 4.96
C GLY A 17 -3.00 1.24 5.58
N ILE A 18 -3.83 1.36 6.61
CA ILE A 18 -4.53 0.25 7.25
C ILE A 18 -6.02 0.39 6.98
N ILE A 19 -6.60 -0.65 6.38
CA ILE A 19 -8.04 -0.78 6.21
C ILE A 19 -8.53 -2.12 6.77
N GLU A 20 -9.82 -2.17 7.05
CA GLU A 20 -10.52 -3.39 7.42
C GLU A 20 -11.53 -3.76 6.34
N LEU A 21 -11.48 -5.02 5.93
CA LEU A 21 -12.46 -5.67 5.08
C LEU A 21 -13.43 -6.46 5.98
N ASN A 22 -14.71 -6.11 5.91
CA ASN A 22 -15.77 -6.88 6.52
C ASN A 22 -16.87 -7.13 5.49
N GLU A 23 -17.03 -8.39 5.06
CA GLU A 23 -17.86 -8.77 3.92
C GLU A 23 -17.55 -7.88 2.72
N ASN A 24 -18.53 -7.12 2.23
CA ASN A 24 -18.38 -6.24 1.06
C ASN A 24 -18.09 -4.77 1.44
N LYS A 25 -17.56 -4.52 2.65
CA LYS A 25 -17.29 -3.16 3.13
C LYS A 25 -15.83 -2.96 3.52
N LEU A 26 -15.23 -1.92 2.92
CA LEU A 26 -13.92 -1.40 3.32
C LEU A 26 -14.08 -0.25 4.30
N THR A 27 -13.34 -0.31 5.41
CA THR A 27 -13.34 0.74 6.44
C THR A 27 -11.91 1.20 6.69
N TYR A 28 -11.71 2.51 6.75
CA TYR A 28 -10.42 3.09 7.13
C TYR A 28 -10.14 2.87 8.61
N LEU A 29 -8.91 2.46 8.94
CA LEU A 29 -8.44 2.37 10.32
C LEU A 29 -7.32 3.38 10.61
N HIS A 30 -6.29 3.43 9.76
CA HIS A 30 -5.12 4.27 10.00
C HIS A 30 -4.35 4.58 8.71
N HIS A 31 -3.55 5.63 8.72
CA HIS A 31 -2.48 5.85 7.73
C HIS A 31 -1.31 6.60 8.38
N SER A 32 -0.12 6.40 7.86
CA SER A 32 1.07 7.16 8.24
C SER A 32 2.05 7.29 7.08
N THR A 33 2.95 8.26 7.16
CA THR A 33 4.03 8.44 6.20
C THR A 33 5.38 8.45 6.93
N LEU A 34 6.32 7.64 6.46
CA LEU A 34 7.68 7.63 6.97
C LEU A 34 8.57 8.49 6.06
N LYS A 35 9.01 9.63 6.58
CA LYS A 35 10.05 10.45 5.93
C LYS A 35 11.41 9.95 6.41
N THR A 36 12.14 9.25 5.54
CA THR A 36 13.44 8.63 5.89
C THR A 36 14.59 9.64 5.99
N GLY A 37 14.37 10.89 5.58
CA GLY A 37 15.30 12.01 5.69
C GLY A 37 16.31 12.08 4.54
N ILE A 38 16.26 13.14 3.72
CA ILE A 38 17.02 13.23 2.46
C ILE A 38 18.53 13.05 2.67
N LYS A 39 19.08 13.64 3.74
CA LYS A 39 20.52 13.64 4.08
C LYS A 39 21.04 12.32 4.69
N ASN A 40 20.15 11.39 5.04
CA ASN A 40 20.57 10.13 5.65
C ASN A 40 21.26 9.22 4.62
N LYS A 41 22.25 8.44 5.09
CA LYS A 41 22.84 7.35 4.31
C LYS A 41 21.73 6.39 3.88
N TYR A 42 21.85 5.84 2.67
CA TYR A 42 20.77 5.02 2.11
C TYR A 42 20.48 3.77 2.95
N THR A 43 21.51 3.12 3.50
CA THR A 43 21.36 1.98 4.43
C THR A 43 20.56 2.32 5.69
N VAL A 44 20.72 3.54 6.23
CA VAL A 44 19.92 4.03 7.36
C VAL A 44 18.45 4.20 6.96
N LYS A 45 18.17 4.65 5.72
CA LYS A 45 16.80 4.73 5.21
C LYS A 45 16.14 3.35 5.15
N LEU A 46 16.87 2.34 4.67
CA LEU A 46 16.38 0.95 4.61
C LEU A 46 16.06 0.40 6.01
N ALA A 47 16.94 0.61 6.99
CA ALA A 47 16.70 0.21 8.38
C ALA A 47 15.42 0.85 8.94
N LYS A 48 15.21 2.15 8.71
CA LYS A 48 14.00 2.86 9.15
C LYS A 48 12.72 2.33 8.50
N ILE A 49 12.77 2.00 7.20
CA ILE A 49 11.61 1.41 6.50
C ILE A 49 11.27 0.05 7.11
N ASN A 50 12.27 -0.80 7.33
CA ASN A 50 12.09 -2.11 7.94
C ASN A 50 11.49 -1.99 9.35
N GLU A 51 12.10 -1.18 10.22
CA GLU A 51 11.64 -0.95 11.60
C GLU A 51 10.20 -0.39 11.64
N GLN A 52 9.89 0.61 10.82
CA GLN A 52 8.54 1.19 10.78
C GLN A 52 7.50 0.17 10.29
N THR A 53 7.87 -0.66 9.31
CA THR A 53 6.99 -1.72 8.82
C THR A 53 6.71 -2.74 9.95
N GLU A 54 7.73 -3.15 10.69
CA GLU A 54 7.58 -4.02 11.87
C GLU A 54 6.70 -3.38 12.96
N ASN A 55 6.85 -2.08 13.21
CA ASN A 55 6.03 -1.35 14.19
C ASN A 55 4.55 -1.37 13.81
N ILE A 56 4.25 -1.07 12.54
CA ILE A 56 2.87 -1.06 12.04
C ILE A 56 2.27 -2.47 12.06
N ILE A 57 3.04 -3.49 11.70
CA ILE A 57 2.58 -4.89 11.78
C ILE A 57 2.24 -5.26 13.22
N ARG A 58 3.10 -4.90 14.19
CA ARG A 58 2.86 -5.18 15.62
C ARG A 58 1.65 -4.44 16.16
N GLU A 59 1.47 -3.17 15.79
CA GLU A 59 0.38 -2.33 16.29
C GLU A 59 -0.98 -2.77 15.74
N PHE A 60 -1.08 -3.02 14.44
CA PHE A 60 -2.36 -3.25 13.77
C PHE A 60 -2.68 -4.72 13.53
N ASN A 61 -1.71 -5.62 13.64
CA ASN A 61 -1.82 -7.06 13.39
C ASN A 61 -2.58 -7.36 12.07
N PRO A 62 -2.10 -6.84 10.92
CA PRO A 62 -2.74 -7.11 9.64
C PRO A 62 -2.65 -8.60 9.31
N LYS A 63 -3.62 -9.10 8.55
CA LYS A 63 -3.59 -10.48 8.03
C LYS A 63 -2.99 -10.54 6.63
N HIS A 64 -3.17 -9.48 5.86
CA HIS A 64 -2.72 -9.40 4.47
C HIS A 64 -1.91 -8.12 4.28
N VAL A 65 -0.86 -8.19 3.47
CA VAL A 65 -0.09 -7.02 3.05
C VAL A 65 -0.22 -6.83 1.56
N ALA A 66 -0.59 -5.64 1.12
CA ALA A 66 -0.62 -5.23 -0.27
C ALA A 66 0.49 -4.21 -0.53
N ILE A 67 1.26 -4.40 -1.59
CA ILE A 67 2.37 -3.51 -1.93
C ILE A 67 2.31 -3.12 -3.41
N GLU A 68 2.65 -1.87 -3.73
CA GLU A 68 2.81 -1.48 -5.12
C GLU A 68 4.01 -2.20 -5.75
N SER A 69 3.81 -2.75 -6.95
CA SER A 69 4.89 -3.38 -7.71
C SER A 69 5.74 -2.32 -8.41
N VAL A 70 7.04 -2.55 -8.50
CA VAL A 70 7.95 -1.65 -9.22
C VAL A 70 7.84 -1.91 -10.72
N PHE A 71 7.14 -1.05 -11.46
CA PHE A 71 7.13 -1.09 -12.92
C PHE A 71 7.54 0.27 -13.49
N PHE A 72 8.48 0.24 -14.44
CA PHE A 72 8.98 1.39 -15.19
C PHE A 72 9.69 2.47 -14.37
N SER A 73 10.98 2.25 -14.08
CA SER A 73 11.89 3.37 -13.88
C SER A 73 12.65 3.63 -15.19
N VAL A 74 12.60 4.87 -15.67
CA VAL A 74 13.42 5.32 -16.83
C VAL A 74 14.91 5.26 -16.49
N ASN A 75 15.26 5.25 -15.19
CA ASN A 75 16.63 5.24 -14.70
C ASN A 75 16.91 4.01 -13.81
N ALA A 76 17.85 3.16 -14.25
CA ALA A 76 18.24 1.95 -13.54
C ALA A 76 18.68 2.21 -12.08
N GLY A 77 19.39 3.31 -11.81
CA GLY A 77 19.84 3.66 -10.46
C GLY A 77 18.68 4.00 -9.51
N THR A 78 17.64 4.67 -10.00
CA THR A 78 16.42 4.92 -9.21
C THR A 78 15.63 3.63 -9.00
N ALA A 79 15.56 2.76 -10.01
CA ALA A 79 14.92 1.45 -9.91
C ALA A 79 15.57 0.57 -8.83
N ILE A 80 16.91 0.52 -8.80
CA ILE A 80 17.66 -0.26 -7.80
C ILE A 80 17.38 0.25 -6.39
N LYS A 81 17.42 1.57 -6.17
CA LYS A 81 17.08 2.14 -4.87
C LYS A 81 15.64 1.81 -4.49
N LEU A 82 14.68 2.06 -5.38
CA LEU A 82 13.28 1.73 -5.10
C LEU A 82 13.10 0.24 -4.75
N GLY A 83 13.77 -0.66 -5.48
CA GLY A 83 13.80 -2.10 -5.18
C GLY A 83 14.39 -2.41 -3.80
N GLN A 84 15.44 -1.71 -3.37
CA GLN A 84 16.02 -1.85 -2.03
C GLN A 84 15.06 -1.36 -0.94
N SER A 85 14.45 -0.17 -1.11
CA SER A 85 13.41 0.34 -0.18
C SER A 85 12.24 -0.64 -0.05
N ARG A 86 11.75 -1.16 -1.18
CA ARG A 86 10.70 -2.19 -1.22
C ARG A 86 11.15 -3.46 -0.51
N GLY A 87 12.35 -3.96 -0.80
CA GLY A 87 12.92 -5.14 -0.18
C GLY A 87 13.00 -5.01 1.34
N ALA A 88 13.32 -3.83 1.87
CA ALA A 88 13.32 -3.57 3.31
C ALA A 88 11.93 -3.75 3.94
N ALA A 89 10.88 -3.25 3.30
CA ALA A 89 9.49 -3.43 3.75
C ALA A 89 9.03 -4.89 3.62
N VAL A 90 9.24 -5.51 2.46
CA VAL A 90 8.85 -6.92 2.21
C VAL A 90 9.55 -7.88 3.17
N CYS A 91 10.83 -7.65 3.49
CA CYS A 91 11.56 -8.45 4.46
C CYS A 91 10.93 -8.37 5.86
N ALA A 92 10.49 -7.19 6.31
CA ALA A 92 9.76 -7.06 7.58
C ALA A 92 8.43 -7.84 7.57
N CYS A 93 7.66 -7.76 6.47
CA CYS A 93 6.41 -8.51 6.32
C CYS A 93 6.65 -10.02 6.35
N SER A 94 7.64 -10.51 5.61
CA SER A 94 7.96 -11.95 5.52
C SER A 94 8.46 -12.50 6.86
N ARG A 95 9.27 -11.73 7.60
CA ARG A 95 9.70 -12.10 8.98
C ARG A 95 8.54 -12.22 9.96
N ALA A 96 7.42 -11.56 9.69
CA ALA A 96 6.18 -11.67 10.46
C ALA A 96 5.24 -12.78 9.93
N ASN A 97 5.67 -13.62 8.98
CA ASN A 97 4.87 -14.66 8.32
C ASN A 97 3.59 -14.10 7.66
N LEU A 98 3.68 -12.90 7.06
CA LEU A 98 2.58 -12.30 6.32
C LEU A 98 2.75 -12.49 4.81
N ASP A 99 1.68 -12.88 4.15
CA ASP A 99 1.61 -12.92 2.70
C ASP A 99 1.59 -11.50 2.12
N VAL A 100 2.47 -11.28 1.14
CA VAL A 100 2.60 -10.01 0.43
C VAL A 100 2.04 -10.14 -0.97
N PHE A 101 1.03 -9.33 -1.28
CA PHE A 101 0.34 -9.28 -2.57
C PHE A 101 0.76 -8.04 -3.34
N GLU A 102 1.12 -8.23 -4.62
CA GLU A 102 1.65 -7.15 -5.46
C GLU A 102 0.60 -6.58 -6.41
N TYR A 103 0.59 -5.26 -6.55
CA TYR A 103 -0.32 -4.54 -7.44
C TYR A 103 0.42 -3.56 -8.32
N SER A 104 0.25 -3.66 -9.65
CA SER A 104 0.80 -2.68 -10.57
C SER A 104 0.09 -1.34 -10.48
N PRO A 105 0.76 -0.20 -10.73
CA PRO A 105 0.12 1.11 -10.69
C PRO A 105 -1.14 1.18 -11.56
N ARG A 106 -1.10 0.54 -12.74
CA ARG A 106 -2.25 0.44 -13.64
C ARG A 106 -3.39 -0.39 -13.04
N ARG A 107 -3.07 -1.49 -12.34
CA ARG A 107 -4.07 -2.33 -11.67
C ARG A 107 -4.70 -1.61 -10.48
N VAL A 108 -3.90 -0.88 -9.69
CA VAL A 108 -4.39 -0.02 -8.60
C VAL A 108 -5.39 1.00 -9.13
N LYS A 109 -5.00 1.76 -10.16
CA LYS A 109 -5.88 2.73 -10.82
C LYS A 109 -7.18 2.07 -11.29
N MET A 110 -7.08 0.96 -12.02
CA MET A 110 -8.25 0.22 -12.51
C MET A 110 -9.20 -0.20 -11.37
N LEU A 111 -8.68 -0.76 -10.29
CA LEU A 111 -9.49 -1.24 -9.17
C LEU A 111 -10.11 -0.08 -8.39
N VAL A 112 -9.41 1.04 -8.24
CA VAL A 112 -9.89 2.18 -7.45
C VAL A 112 -10.86 3.06 -8.23
N THR A 113 -10.57 3.38 -9.50
CA THR A 113 -11.30 4.38 -10.30
C THR A 113 -12.07 3.80 -11.49
N SER A 114 -12.01 2.49 -11.73
CA SER A 114 -12.53 1.83 -12.94
C SER A 114 -11.82 2.24 -14.24
N SER A 115 -10.65 2.89 -14.16
CA SER A 115 -9.82 3.20 -15.32
C SER A 115 -8.33 3.14 -14.98
N GLY A 116 -7.59 2.30 -15.72
CA GLY A 116 -6.14 2.15 -15.54
C GLY A 116 -5.31 3.38 -15.96
N ALA A 117 -5.93 4.35 -16.66
CA ALA A 117 -5.28 5.57 -17.13
C ALA A 117 -5.59 6.80 -16.25
N SER A 118 -6.34 6.65 -15.16
CA SER A 118 -6.74 7.77 -14.30
C SER A 118 -5.55 8.54 -13.69
N ASP A 119 -5.74 9.84 -13.52
CA ASP A 119 -4.80 10.72 -12.83
C ASP A 119 -4.74 10.44 -11.33
N LYS A 120 -3.59 10.75 -10.71
CA LYS A 120 -3.38 10.56 -9.27
C LYS A 120 -4.41 11.32 -8.41
N GLU A 121 -4.86 12.50 -8.86
CA GLU A 121 -5.91 13.25 -8.15
C GLU A 121 -7.25 12.52 -8.14
N ILE A 122 -7.61 11.84 -9.24
CA ILE A 122 -8.85 11.06 -9.33
C ILE A 122 -8.77 9.86 -8.39
N VAL A 123 -7.63 9.15 -8.37
CA VAL A 123 -7.37 8.05 -7.43
C VAL A 123 -7.57 8.53 -6.00
N ARG A 124 -6.97 9.67 -5.62
CA ARG A 124 -7.10 10.24 -4.27
C ARG A 124 -8.55 10.60 -3.91
N LYS A 125 -9.32 11.16 -4.84
CA LYS A 125 -10.75 11.45 -4.63
C LYS A 125 -11.55 10.16 -4.39
N GLU A 126 -11.30 9.12 -5.19
CA GLU A 126 -11.98 7.83 -5.04
C GLU A 126 -11.58 7.10 -3.75
N VAL A 127 -10.30 7.14 -3.35
CA VAL A 127 -9.85 6.63 -2.03
C VAL A 127 -10.64 7.28 -0.91
N LYS A 128 -10.76 8.61 -0.91
CA LYS A 128 -11.55 9.33 0.11
C LYS A 128 -13.01 8.91 0.11
N LYS A 129 -13.60 8.73 -1.07
CA LYS A 129 -15.00 8.34 -1.23
C LYS A 129 -15.26 6.92 -0.70
N ILE A 130 -14.45 5.95 -1.13
CA ILE A 130 -14.54 4.55 -0.72
C ILE A 130 -14.40 4.43 0.81
N LEU A 131 -13.43 5.12 1.39
CA LEU A 131 -13.13 5.07 2.81
C LEU A 131 -13.87 6.10 3.66
N ARG A 132 -14.76 6.91 3.06
CA ARG A 132 -15.56 7.96 3.70
C ARG A 132 -14.73 8.98 4.50
N LEU A 133 -13.54 9.31 3.99
CA LEU A 133 -12.63 10.25 4.62
C LEU A 133 -13.06 11.71 4.38
N ARG A 134 -13.36 12.44 5.45
CA ARG A 134 -13.77 13.85 5.38
C ARG A 134 -12.59 14.80 5.17
N ARG A 135 -11.42 14.49 5.74
CA ARG A 135 -10.23 15.33 5.69
C ARG A 135 -9.43 15.11 4.40
N GLU A 136 -8.56 16.05 4.07
CA GLU A 136 -7.51 15.79 3.11
C GLU A 136 -6.51 14.77 3.65
N ILE A 137 -5.90 14.02 2.74
CA ILE A 137 -4.89 12.99 3.01
C ILE A 137 -3.66 13.32 2.18
N GLU A 138 -2.47 13.16 2.75
CA GLU A 138 -1.22 13.33 1.98
C GLU A 138 -1.19 12.38 0.78
N ILE A 139 -0.45 12.74 -0.27
CA ILE A 139 -0.38 11.94 -1.51
C ILE A 139 0.15 10.54 -1.22
N ASP A 140 1.27 10.42 -0.49
CA ASP A 140 1.90 9.12 -0.20
C ASP A 140 1.00 8.22 0.65
N ALA A 141 0.23 8.80 1.58
CA ALA A 141 -0.76 8.07 2.36
C ALA A 141 -1.94 7.59 1.51
N SER A 142 -2.38 8.41 0.54
CA SER A 142 -3.43 8.05 -0.40
C SER A 142 -3.01 6.90 -1.31
N ASP A 143 -1.77 6.89 -1.79
CA ASP A 143 -1.25 5.84 -2.66
C ASP A 143 -1.17 4.51 -1.90
N ALA A 144 -0.70 4.50 -0.64
CA ALA A 144 -0.73 3.31 0.22
C ALA A 144 -2.16 2.79 0.52
N LEU A 145 -3.11 3.69 0.80
CA LEU A 145 -4.52 3.31 0.98
C LEU A 145 -5.13 2.76 -0.32
N ALA A 146 -4.79 3.31 -1.48
CA ALA A 146 -5.24 2.82 -2.78
C ALA A 146 -4.77 1.38 -3.03
N VAL A 147 -3.54 1.05 -2.67
CA VAL A 147 -3.00 -0.31 -2.75
C VAL A 147 -3.76 -1.25 -1.82
N ALA A 148 -4.04 -0.84 -0.58
CA ALA A 148 -4.84 -1.64 0.35
C ALA A 148 -6.27 -1.89 -0.18
N ILE A 149 -6.93 -0.85 -0.71
CA ILE A 149 -8.27 -0.95 -1.31
C ILE A 149 -8.26 -1.91 -2.50
N SER A 150 -7.22 -1.86 -3.33
CA SER A 150 -7.06 -2.74 -4.49
C SER A 150 -7.06 -4.20 -4.07
N HIS A 151 -6.37 -4.53 -2.97
CA HIS A 151 -6.38 -5.87 -2.42
C HIS A 151 -7.75 -6.25 -1.85
N GLY A 152 -8.37 -5.37 -1.08
CA GLY A 152 -9.70 -5.58 -0.53
C GLY A 152 -10.75 -5.89 -1.62
N LYS A 153 -10.77 -5.11 -2.71
CA LYS A 153 -11.65 -5.36 -3.87
C LYS A 153 -11.34 -6.68 -4.55
N THR A 154 -10.07 -7.04 -4.68
CA THR A 154 -9.67 -8.34 -5.28
C THR A 154 -10.17 -9.53 -4.45
N ILE A 155 -10.21 -9.42 -3.12
CA ILE A 155 -10.78 -10.46 -2.25
C ILE A 155 -12.30 -10.54 -2.47
N MET A 156 -13.00 -9.41 -2.44
CA MET A 156 -14.46 -9.36 -2.66
C MET A 156 -14.87 -9.96 -4.00
N ASP A 157 -14.15 -9.64 -5.08
CA ASP A 157 -14.45 -10.16 -6.42
C ASP A 157 -14.35 -11.69 -6.48
N LYS A 158 -13.34 -12.28 -5.82
CA LYS A 158 -13.18 -13.74 -5.74
C LYS A 158 -14.29 -14.42 -4.93
N GLU A 159 -14.74 -13.79 -3.84
CA GLU A 159 -15.85 -14.32 -3.05
C GLU A 159 -17.16 -14.30 -3.85
N LEU A 160 -17.38 -13.28 -4.69
CA LEU A 160 -18.54 -13.22 -5.58
C LEU A 160 -18.51 -14.30 -6.67
N GLU A 161 -17.35 -14.57 -7.26
CA GLU A 161 -17.19 -15.65 -8.25
C GLU A 161 -17.52 -17.02 -7.64
N ILE A 162 -17.02 -17.31 -6.43
CA ILE A 162 -17.27 -18.58 -5.73
C ILE A 162 -18.75 -18.75 -5.40
N ASN A 163 -19.42 -17.69 -4.93
CA ASN A 163 -20.83 -17.74 -4.55
C ASN A 163 -21.80 -17.73 -5.76
N SER A 164 -21.28 -17.61 -6.98
CA SER A 164 -22.06 -17.61 -8.22
C SER A 164 -22.09 -18.98 -8.94
N VAL A 165 -21.44 -20.00 -8.36
CA VAL A 165 -21.40 -21.40 -8.81
C VAL A 165 -22.19 -22.29 -7.84
#